data_AF-A0A522ESG3-F1
#
_entry.id   AF-A0A522ESG3-F1
#
_cell.length_a   1.000
_cell.length_b   1.000
_cell.length_c   1.000
_cell.angle_alpha   90.00
_cell.angle_beta   90.00
_cell.angle_gamma   90.00
#
_symmetry.space_group_name_H-M   'P 1'
#
loop_
_entity.id
_entity.type
_entity.pdbx_description
1 polymer ?
#
loop_
_entity_poly.entity_id
_entity_poly.type
_entity_poly.pdbx_seq_one_letter_code
_entity_poly.pdbx_strand_id
1 'polypeptide(L)'
;KNCGKAAINAGPLWTGKIGDERIVRKVSEHLADKKFLFMLSSDTKSEIIGFYDINELAGRYKLPRIPPMEFLLGKIDGTRTHFNFRGIKTKKNAGQIARIIRQYALRQ
;
A
#
# COMPACT_ATOMS: atom_id res chain seq x y z
N LYS A 1 -17.55 -10.45 0.56
CA LYS A 1 -18.26 -10.20 1.83
C LYS A 1 -17.22 -10.04 2.93
N ASN A 2 -17.05 -8.84 3.49
CA ASN A 2 -16.14 -8.61 4.62
C ASN A 2 -16.90 -8.95 5.90
N CYS A 3 -16.60 -10.13 6.48
CA CYS A 3 -16.85 -10.65 7.84
C CYS A 3 -18.18 -10.38 8.59
N GLY A 4 -19.17 -9.65 8.07
CA GLY A 4 -20.50 -9.46 8.66
C GLY A 4 -20.56 -8.62 9.95
N LYS A 5 -19.42 -8.08 10.41
CA LYS A 5 -19.35 -7.22 11.60
C LYS A 5 -19.66 -5.77 11.24
N ALA A 6 -20.22 -5.03 12.19
CA ALA A 6 -20.41 -3.58 12.05
C ALA A 6 -19.06 -2.89 11.83
N ALA A 7 -19.03 -1.95 10.90
CA ALA A 7 -17.87 -1.11 10.67
C ALA A 7 -17.67 -0.16 11.86
N ILE A 8 -16.44 -0.07 12.36
CA ILE A 8 -16.09 0.91 13.39
C ILE A 8 -15.78 2.23 12.67
N ASN A 9 -16.45 3.30 13.10
CA ASN A 9 -16.15 4.65 12.63
C ASN A 9 -14.99 5.23 13.45
N ALA A 10 -13.95 5.69 12.77
CA ALA A 10 -12.85 6.42 13.37
C ALA A 10 -12.79 7.82 12.77
N GLY A 11 -12.88 8.87 13.59
CA GLY A 11 -12.76 10.26 13.15
C GLY A 11 -13.61 11.28 13.92
N PRO A 12 -13.62 12.54 13.48
CA PRO A 12 -13.23 13.02 12.14
C PRO A 12 -11.71 13.02 11.87
N LEU A 13 -11.32 12.82 10.61
CA LEU A 13 -9.93 12.81 10.13
C LEU A 13 -9.83 13.49 8.76
N TRP A 14 -8.62 13.92 8.39
CA TRP A 14 -8.34 14.44 7.05
C TRP A 14 -8.38 13.32 6.00
N THR A 15 -9.24 13.50 4.98
CA THR A 15 -9.41 12.56 3.85
C THR A 15 -8.87 13.10 2.53
N GLY A 16 -8.20 14.26 2.54
CA GLY A 16 -7.59 14.86 1.37
C GLY A 16 -6.19 14.29 1.06
N LYS A 17 -5.49 14.94 0.12
CA LYS A 17 -4.10 14.60 -0.20
C LYS A 17 -3.20 14.83 1.03
N ILE A 18 -2.26 13.93 1.25
CA ILE A 18 -1.31 13.98 2.37
C ILE A 18 0.01 14.69 2.01
N GLY A 19 0.17 15.12 0.76
CA GLY A 19 1.35 15.87 0.32
C GLY A 19 1.22 16.41 -1.09
N ASP A 20 2.21 17.22 -1.49
CA ASP A 20 2.34 17.79 -2.83
C ASP A 20 3.65 17.29 -3.46
N GLU A 21 3.53 16.52 -4.54
CA GLU A 21 4.65 15.96 -5.30
C GLU A 21 5.65 17.04 -5.74
N ARG A 22 5.19 18.27 -6.03
CA ARG A 22 6.04 19.39 -6.45
C ARG A 22 6.97 19.82 -5.32
N ILE A 23 6.49 19.78 -4.08
CA ILE A 23 7.29 20.11 -2.90
C ILE A 23 8.32 19.00 -2.65
N VAL A 24 7.90 17.73 -2.70
CA VAL A 24 8.80 16.59 -2.53
C VAL A 24 9.93 16.62 -3.57
N ARG A 25 9.61 16.95 -4.82
CA ARG A 25 10.62 17.09 -5.88
C ARG A 25 11.64 18.18 -5.57
N LYS A 26 11.20 19.38 -5.15
CA LYS A 26 12.12 20.47 -4.75
C LYS A 26 13.02 20.06 -3.58
N VAL A 27 12.46 19.41 -2.57
CA VAL A 27 13.24 18.89 -1.43
C VAL A 27 14.26 17.84 -1.90
N SER A 28 13.88 17.00 -2.88
CA SER A 28 14.75 15.96 -3.41
C SER A 28 16.01 16.49 -4.09
N GLU A 29 16.00 17.72 -4.61
CA GLU A 29 17.17 18.34 -5.24
C GLU A 29 18.30 18.60 -4.23
N HIS A 30 17.95 18.84 -2.96
CA HIS A 30 18.89 19.26 -1.92
C HIS A 30 19.28 18.16 -0.92
N LEU A 31 18.66 16.98 -0.98
CA LEU A 31 18.92 15.88 -0.05
C LEU A 31 19.60 14.68 -0.70
N ALA A 32 20.43 13.98 0.09
CA ALA A 32 21.20 12.81 -0.33
C ALA A 32 20.37 11.52 -0.39
N ASP A 33 19.33 11.37 0.45
CA ASP A 33 18.50 10.16 0.47
C ASP A 33 17.48 10.15 -0.69
N LYS A 34 18.00 9.88 -1.89
CA LYS A 34 17.19 9.79 -3.11
C LYS A 34 16.18 8.64 -3.04
N LYS A 35 16.46 7.57 -2.30
CA LYS A 35 15.61 6.37 -2.25
C LYS A 35 14.34 6.63 -1.44
N PHE A 36 14.48 7.23 -0.26
CA PHE A 36 13.33 7.64 0.54
C PHE A 36 12.49 8.68 -0.20
N LEU A 37 13.13 9.69 -0.80
CA LEU A 37 12.43 10.77 -1.50
C LEU A 37 11.69 10.28 -2.74
N PHE A 38 12.24 9.32 -3.48
CA PHE A 38 11.54 8.68 -4.60
C PHE A 38 10.28 7.93 -4.13
N MET A 39 10.38 7.19 -3.01
CA MET A 39 9.24 6.51 -2.40
C MET A 39 8.20 7.52 -1.90
N LEU A 40 8.61 8.58 -1.21
CA LEU A 40 7.73 9.64 -0.71
C LEU A 40 7.02 10.36 -1.85
N SER A 41 7.72 10.67 -2.95
CA SER A 41 7.12 11.28 -4.14
C SER A 41 6.06 10.38 -4.76
N SER A 42 6.34 9.08 -4.86
CA SER A 42 5.37 8.10 -5.38
C SER A 42 4.14 7.96 -4.47
N ASP A 43 4.34 8.03 -3.16
CA ASP A 43 3.27 7.92 -2.17
C ASP A 43 2.39 9.17 -2.12
N THR A 44 2.98 10.36 -2.18
CA THR A 44 2.26 11.65 -2.18
C THR A 44 1.47 11.91 -3.45
N LYS A 45 1.87 11.32 -4.58
CA LYS A 45 1.08 11.30 -5.82
C LYS A 45 -0.21 10.47 -5.71
N SER A 46 -0.25 9.51 -4.78
CA SER A 46 -1.40 8.62 -4.59
C SER A 46 -2.55 9.36 -3.88
N GLU A 47 -3.72 9.36 -4.50
CA GLU A 47 -4.97 9.89 -3.91
C GLU A 47 -5.68 8.86 -3.02
N ILE A 48 -5.04 7.72 -2.75
CA ILE A 48 -5.61 6.63 -1.99
C ILE A 48 -5.45 6.91 -0.49
N ILE A 49 -6.58 6.88 0.22
CA ILE A 49 -6.63 7.00 1.68
C ILE A 49 -6.30 5.65 2.30
N GLY A 50 -5.39 5.67 3.28
CA GLY A 50 -4.92 4.47 3.97
C GLY A 50 -4.03 3.59 3.10
N PHE A 51 -3.68 2.42 3.63
CA PHE A 51 -2.86 1.41 2.95
C PHE A 51 -3.17 0.02 3.53
N TYR A 52 -2.74 -1.02 2.83
CA TYR A 52 -2.73 -2.39 3.34
C TYR A 52 -1.33 -2.78 3.78
N ASP A 53 -1.19 -3.25 5.01
CA ASP A 53 -0.01 -4.02 5.42
C ASP A 53 -0.17 -5.47 4.93
N ILE A 54 0.77 -5.92 4.11
CA ILE A 54 0.71 -7.25 3.50
C ILE A 54 0.97 -8.38 4.48
N ASN A 55 1.76 -8.17 5.54
CA ASN A 55 1.96 -9.17 6.58
C ASN A 55 0.68 -9.37 7.38
N GLU A 56 0.05 -8.27 7.81
CA GLU A 56 -1.25 -8.28 8.50
C GLU A 56 -2.32 -8.96 7.64
N LEU A 57 -2.41 -8.58 6.37
CA LEU A 57 -3.38 -9.16 5.43
C LEU A 57 -3.11 -10.65 5.23
N ALA A 58 -1.86 -11.06 5.06
CA ALA A 58 -1.50 -12.47 4.91
C ALA A 58 -1.87 -13.30 6.15
N GLY A 59 -1.63 -12.79 7.36
CA GLY A 59 -2.04 -13.42 8.61
C GLY A 59 -3.56 -13.60 8.69
N ARG A 60 -4.32 -12.53 8.40
CA ARG A 60 -5.80 -12.56 8.43
C ARG A 60 -6.41 -13.52 7.42
N TYR A 61 -5.83 -13.63 6.23
CA TYR A 61 -6.30 -14.52 5.16
C TYR A 61 -5.63 -15.90 5.16
N LYS A 62 -4.77 -16.18 6.15
CA LYS A 62 -3.97 -17.41 6.28
C LYS A 62 -3.25 -17.77 4.97
N LEU A 63 -2.57 -16.79 4.39
CA LEU A 63 -1.90 -16.94 3.10
C LEU A 63 -0.58 -17.69 3.30
N PRO A 64 -0.33 -18.79 2.56
CA PRO A 64 0.79 -19.68 2.83
C PRO A 64 2.14 -19.06 2.46
N ARG A 65 2.17 -18.15 1.48
CA ARG A 65 3.40 -17.50 1.02
C ARG A 65 3.10 -16.12 0.47
N ILE A 66 3.91 -15.14 0.88
CA ILE A 66 3.84 -13.77 0.39
C ILE A 66 4.80 -13.64 -0.81
N PRO A 67 4.34 -13.25 -2.00
CA PRO A 67 5.20 -12.95 -3.15
C PRO A 67 6.17 -11.78 -2.89
N PRO A 68 7.23 -11.65 -3.71
CA PRO A 68 8.04 -10.44 -3.76
C PRO A 68 7.19 -9.19 -3.94
N MET A 69 7.64 -8.09 -3.34
CA MET A 69 6.87 -6.86 -3.26
C MET A 69 6.66 -6.27 -4.68
N GLU A 70 7.69 -6.32 -5.51
CA GLU A 70 7.69 -5.87 -6.90
C GLU A 70 6.61 -6.60 -7.74
N PHE A 71 6.47 -7.91 -7.53
CA PHE A 71 5.41 -8.69 -8.18
C PHE A 71 4.02 -8.21 -7.76
N LEU A 72 3.82 -7.96 -6.46
CA LEU A 72 2.55 -7.48 -5.95
C LEU A 72 2.19 -6.11 -6.50
N LEU A 73 3.10 -5.14 -6.46
CA LEU A 73 2.86 -3.77 -6.96
C LEU A 73 2.42 -3.82 -8.42
N GLY A 74 3.09 -4.62 -9.25
CA GLY A 74 2.73 -4.78 -10.66
C GLY A 74 1.37 -5.46 -10.87
N LYS A 75 1.00 -6.45 -10.04
CA LYS A 75 -0.30 -7.14 -10.17
C LYS A 75 -1.48 -6.36 -9.59
N ILE A 76 -1.23 -5.53 -8.59
CA ILE A 76 -2.29 -4.76 -7.93
C ILE A 76 -2.42 -3.33 -8.40
N ASP A 77 -1.53 -2.89 -9.30
CA ASP A 77 -1.40 -1.49 -9.73
C ASP A 77 -1.34 -0.58 -8.49
N GLY A 78 -0.34 -0.86 -7.65
CA GLY A 78 -0.17 -0.24 -6.34
C GLY A 78 1.17 0.44 -6.17
N THR A 79 1.26 1.31 -5.18
CA THR A 79 2.49 2.01 -4.78
C THR A 79 2.86 1.66 -3.35
N ARG A 80 4.17 1.63 -3.04
CA ARG A 80 4.62 1.55 -1.65
C ARG A 80 4.24 2.82 -0.90
N THR A 81 4.06 2.71 0.40
CA THR A 81 3.91 3.87 1.28
C THR A 81 5.11 4.04 2.20
N HIS A 82 5.43 5.28 2.55
CA HIS A 82 6.49 5.58 3.51
C HIS A 82 6.09 5.27 4.97
N PHE A 83 4.80 5.07 5.25
CA PHE A 83 4.32 4.76 6.61
C PHE A 83 4.73 3.37 7.10
N ASN A 84 4.90 2.41 6.20
CA ASN A 84 5.20 1.02 6.55
C ASN A 84 5.95 0.33 5.40
N PHE A 85 7.05 -0.36 5.72
CA PHE A 85 7.89 -1.05 4.75
C PHE A 85 7.14 -2.09 3.90
N ARG A 86 6.12 -2.75 4.46
CA ARG A 86 5.24 -3.70 3.76
C ARG A 86 3.85 -3.11 3.48
N GLY A 87 3.72 -1.79 3.57
CA GLY A 87 2.51 -1.06 3.25
C GLY A 87 2.36 -0.83 1.75
N ILE A 88 1.14 -1.06 1.23
CA ILE A 88 0.79 -0.77 -0.16
C ILE A 88 -0.50 0.05 -0.24
N LYS A 89 -0.48 1.08 -1.07
CA LYS A 89 -1.68 1.77 -1.55
C LYS A 89 -2.14 1.17 -2.87
N THR A 90 -3.41 0.80 -2.95
CA THR A 90 -4.05 0.31 -4.19
C THR A 90 -5.56 0.53 -4.13
N LYS A 91 -6.20 0.66 -5.29
CA LYS A 91 -7.66 0.68 -5.41
C LYS A 91 -8.29 -0.71 -5.21
N LYS A 92 -7.48 -1.77 -5.20
CA LYS A 92 -7.96 -3.13 -4.94
C LYS A 92 -8.30 -3.31 -3.47
N ASN A 93 -9.40 -3.99 -3.18
CA ASN A 93 -9.76 -4.34 -1.81
C ASN A 93 -8.94 -5.53 -1.28
N ALA A 94 -8.95 -5.71 0.05
CA ALA A 94 -8.20 -6.77 0.73
C ALA A 94 -8.44 -8.19 0.16
N GLY A 95 -9.69 -8.52 -0.21
CA GLY A 95 -10.03 -9.83 -0.78
C GLY A 95 -9.44 -10.04 -2.17
N GLN A 96 -9.40 -8.99 -3.00
CA GLN A 96 -8.75 -9.04 -4.32
C GLN A 96 -7.23 -9.24 -4.18
N ILE A 97 -6.60 -8.55 -3.24
CA ILE A 97 -5.16 -8.69 -2.95
C ILE A 97 -4.86 -10.12 -2.46
N ALA A 98 -5.63 -10.62 -1.49
CA ALA A 98 -5.48 -11.96 -0.94
C ALA A 98 -5.61 -13.05 -2.02
N ARG A 99 -6.56 -12.88 -2.97
CA ARG A 99 -6.73 -13.81 -4.10
C ARG A 99 -5.48 -13.86 -4.98
N ILE A 100 -4.89 -12.70 -5.29
CA ILE A 100 -3.67 -12.63 -6.12
C ILE A 100 -2.50 -13.32 -5.42
N ILE A 101 -2.30 -13.06 -4.13
CA ILE A 101 -1.27 -13.72 -3.33
C ILE A 101 -1.47 -15.24 -3.31
N ARG A 102 -2.71 -15.70 -3.10
CA ARG A 102 -3.03 -17.14 -3.08
C ARG A 102 -2.73 -17.80 -4.43
N GLN A 103 -3.09 -17.16 -5.54
CA GLN A 103 -2.79 -17.68 -6.87
C GLN A 103 -1.28 -17.77 -7.15
N TYR A 104 -0.49 -16.82 -6.64
CA TYR A 104 0.96 -16.90 -6.73
C TYR A 104 1.51 -18.12 -5.97
N ALA A 105 1.02 -18.35 -4.75
CA ALA A 105 1.50 -19.44 -3.91
C ALA A 105 1.17 -20.84 -4.47
N LEU A 106 0.09 -20.99 -5.24
CA LEU A 106 -0.31 -22.28 -5.85
C LEU A 106 0.45 -22.61 -7.15
N ARG A 107 1.19 -21.66 -7.72
CA ARG A 107 1.92 -21.82 -8.99
C ARG A 107 3.40 -22.14 -8.80
N GLN A 108 3.85 -22.29 -7.56
CA GLN A 108 5.21 -22.68 -7.19
C GLN A 108 5.14 -23.94 -6.34
#